data_AF-A0A317QQ07-F1
#
_entry.id   AF-A0A317QQ07-F1
#
_cell.length_a   1.000
_cell.length_b   1.000
_cell.length_c   1.000
_cell.angle_alpha   90.00
_cell.angle_beta   90.00
_cell.angle_gamma   90.00
#
_symmetry.space_group_name_H-M   'P 1'
#
loop_
_entity.id
_entity.type
_entity.pdbx_description
1 polymer ?
#
loop_
_entity_poly.entity_id
_entity_poly.type
_entity_poly.pdbx_seq_one_letter_code
_entity_poly.pdbx_strand_id
1 'polypeptide(L)'
;MSPDGMQRLLRTADWNAGTVREELRSYVVERLGPGGVLIVDETGFIKKGTRSAGVARQYTGTTGKIDNCQIGVFLAYATPAGRALIDRELYLPRELQPELGPLGAGPPQHPRRPGRGAAAALLRLRRTRR
;
A
#
# COMPACT_ATOMS: atom_id res chain seq x y z
N MET A 1 16.79 7.45 -24.75
CA MET A 1 16.11 6.19 -24.35
C MET A 1 14.62 6.37 -24.65
N SER A 2 14.00 5.53 -25.47
CA SER A 2 12.55 5.64 -25.77
C SER A 2 11.73 5.22 -24.53
N PRO A 3 10.62 5.90 -24.19
CA PRO A 3 9.79 5.53 -23.04
C PRO A 3 9.08 4.17 -23.18
N ASP A 4 9.09 3.57 -24.37
CA ASP A 4 8.35 2.35 -24.70
C ASP A 4 8.66 1.18 -23.78
N GLY A 5 9.91 1.01 -23.36
CA GLY A 5 10.31 -0.10 -22.48
C GLY A 5 9.61 -0.04 -21.11
N MET A 6 9.65 1.12 -20.46
CA MET A 6 8.97 1.34 -19.17
C MET A 6 7.45 1.27 -19.34
N GLN A 7 6.91 1.88 -20.40
CA GLN A 7 5.48 1.84 -20.64
C GLN A 7 4.97 0.42 -20.88
N ARG A 8 5.71 -0.41 -21.61
CA ARG A 8 5.37 -1.82 -21.84
C ARG A 8 5.36 -2.59 -20.52
N LEU A 9 6.37 -2.40 -19.67
CA LEU A 9 6.42 -3.03 -18.34
C LEU A 9 5.20 -2.67 -17.48
N LEU A 10 4.80 -1.39 -17.49
CA LEU A 10 3.73 -0.91 -16.63
C LEU A 10 2.32 -1.22 -17.16
N ARG A 11 2.14 -1.32 -18.48
CA ARG A 11 0.81 -1.43 -19.10
C ARG A 11 0.49 -2.79 -19.70
N THR A 12 1.49 -3.51 -20.19
CA THR A 12 1.27 -4.64 -21.12
C THR A 12 1.97 -5.91 -20.67
N ALA A 13 3.09 -5.80 -19.96
CA ALA A 13 3.75 -6.98 -19.42
C ALA A 13 2.82 -7.69 -18.45
N ASP A 14 2.70 -9.01 -18.61
CA ASP A 14 1.99 -9.86 -17.68
C ASP A 14 2.92 -10.19 -16.52
N TRP A 15 2.88 -9.36 -15.47
CA TRP A 15 3.65 -9.58 -14.25
C TRP A 15 2.72 -9.73 -13.05
N ASN A 16 3.00 -10.73 -12.23
CA ASN A 16 2.28 -10.95 -10.99
C ASN A 16 2.86 -10.03 -9.91
N ALA A 17 2.08 -9.03 -9.48
CA ALA A 17 2.50 -8.07 -8.46
C ALA A 17 2.82 -8.73 -7.11
N GLY A 18 2.16 -9.84 -6.77
CA GLY A 18 2.43 -10.63 -5.57
C GLY A 18 3.80 -11.31 -5.66
N THR A 19 4.09 -11.99 -6.77
CA THR A 19 5.38 -12.65 -7.00
C THR A 19 6.53 -11.64 -6.97
N VAL A 20 6.42 -10.51 -7.69
CA VAL A 20 7.46 -9.46 -7.69
C VAL A 20 7.69 -8.90 -6.28
N ARG A 21 6.64 -8.77 -5.47
CA ARG A 21 6.76 -8.34 -4.08
C ARG A 21 7.51 -9.37 -3.23
N GLU A 22 7.21 -10.66 -3.35
CA GLU A 22 7.94 -11.69 -2.57
C GLU A 22 9.42 -11.75 -2.97
N GLU A 23 9.74 -11.63 -4.27
CA GLU A 23 11.13 -11.51 -4.75
C GLU A 23 11.82 -10.27 -4.16
N LEU A 24 11.15 -9.12 -4.18
CA LEU A 24 11.67 -7.89 -3.56
C LEU A 24 11.93 -8.05 -2.07
N ARG A 25 11.04 -8.73 -1.34
CA ARG A 25 11.22 -9.02 0.09
C ARG A 25 12.46 -9.86 0.35
N SER A 26 12.61 -10.95 -0.40
CA SER A 26 13.78 -11.83 -0.30
C SER A 26 15.07 -11.03 -0.54
N TYR A 27 15.12 -10.30 -1.65
CA TYR A 27 16.26 -9.45 -2.01
C TYR A 27 16.62 -8.42 -0.93
N VAL A 28 15.62 -7.74 -0.37
CA VAL A 28 15.84 -6.72 0.65
C VAL A 28 16.36 -7.34 1.95
N VAL A 29 15.80 -8.47 2.38
CA VAL A 29 16.25 -9.15 3.62
C VAL A 29 17.66 -9.69 3.45
N GLU A 30 17.99 -10.27 2.29
CA GLU A 30 19.34 -10.73 1.97
C GLU A 30 20.37 -9.59 2.04
N ARG A 31 20.01 -8.41 1.52
CA ARG A 31 20.93 -7.26 1.43
C ARG A 31 21.03 -6.45 2.71
N LEU A 32 19.95 -6.29 3.45
CA LEU A 32 19.92 -5.47 4.66
C LEU A 32 20.22 -6.26 5.93
N GLY A 33 20.20 -7.60 5.85
CA GLY A 33 20.45 -8.50 6.95
C GLY A 33 19.24 -8.70 7.88
N PRO A 34 19.32 -9.67 8.81
CA PRO A 34 18.26 -9.96 9.76
C PRO A 34 18.16 -8.92 10.88
N GLY A 35 17.14 -9.03 11.72
CA GLY A 35 17.01 -8.22 12.94
C GLY A 35 16.50 -6.79 12.71
N GLY A 36 15.97 -6.48 11.53
CA GLY A 36 15.36 -5.20 11.25
C GLY A 36 13.96 -5.03 11.84
N VAL A 37 13.51 -3.78 11.84
CA VAL A 37 12.17 -3.39 12.26
C VAL A 37 11.25 -3.23 11.05
N LEU A 38 9.96 -3.48 11.28
CA LEU A 38 8.90 -3.25 10.32
C LEU A 38 8.20 -1.92 10.63
N ILE A 39 8.16 -1.03 9.65
CA ILE A 39 7.55 0.30 9.77
C ILE A 39 6.36 0.34 8.81
N VAL A 40 5.17 0.61 9.34
CA VAL A 40 3.98 0.83 8.53
C VAL A 40 3.65 2.30 8.50
N ASP A 41 3.40 2.82 7.31
CA ASP A 41 2.98 4.20 7.11
C ASP A 41 1.95 4.30 5.98
N GLU A 42 1.10 5.32 6.04
CA GLU A 42 0.20 5.64 4.94
C GLU A 42 0.64 6.91 4.22
N THR A 43 0.56 6.89 2.89
CA THR A 43 0.88 8.05 2.06
C THR A 43 -0.29 8.36 1.14
N GLY A 44 -0.71 9.63 1.13
CA GLY A 44 -1.74 10.09 0.22
C GLY A 44 -1.19 10.70 -1.06
N PHE A 45 -1.73 10.26 -2.18
CA PHE A 45 -1.41 10.71 -3.53
C PHE A 45 -2.56 11.58 -4.04
N ILE A 46 -2.33 12.88 -4.16
CA ILE A 46 -3.34 13.82 -4.66
C ILE A 46 -3.65 13.52 -6.13
N LYS A 47 -4.94 13.45 -6.47
CA LYS A 47 -5.42 13.17 -7.83
C LYS A 47 -6.36 14.26 -8.32
N LYS A 48 -6.38 14.46 -9.63
CA LYS A 48 -7.41 15.24 -10.33
C LYS A 48 -8.31 14.25 -11.08
N GLY A 49 -9.56 14.10 -10.66
CA GLY A 49 -10.55 13.18 -11.23
C GLY A 49 -10.76 11.87 -10.44
N THR A 50 -11.56 10.97 -11.01
CA THR A 50 -12.14 9.78 -10.35
C THR A 50 -11.71 8.44 -10.95
N ARG A 51 -10.85 8.44 -11.97
CA ARG A 51 -10.51 7.22 -12.74
C ARG A 51 -9.46 6.31 -12.08
N SER A 52 -8.80 6.76 -11.02
CA SER A 52 -7.83 5.94 -10.29
C SER A 52 -8.55 5.08 -9.25
N ALA A 53 -8.15 3.82 -9.09
CA ALA A 53 -8.68 2.98 -8.02
C ALA A 53 -8.45 3.62 -6.63
N GLY A 54 -9.45 3.53 -5.75
CA GLY A 54 -9.38 4.04 -4.38
C GLY A 54 -9.28 5.56 -4.25
N VAL A 55 -9.48 6.31 -5.33
CA VAL A 55 -9.50 7.78 -5.27
C VAL A 55 -10.84 8.26 -4.70
N ALA A 56 -10.77 9.06 -3.64
CA ALA A 56 -11.94 9.70 -3.05
C ALA A 56 -11.52 10.94 -2.24
N ARG A 57 -12.50 11.69 -1.77
CA ARG A 57 -12.31 12.74 -0.76
C ARG A 57 -12.05 12.07 0.60
N GLN A 58 -10.80 12.05 1.03
CA GLN A 58 -10.38 11.44 2.29
C GLN A 58 -9.24 12.22 2.93
N TYR A 59 -9.06 12.08 4.24
CA TYR A 59 -7.95 12.72 4.94
C TYR A 59 -6.63 12.13 4.46
N THR A 60 -5.68 12.99 4.10
CA THR A 60 -4.33 12.60 3.72
C THR A 60 -3.31 13.33 4.59
N GLY A 61 -2.33 12.59 5.11
CA GLY A 61 -1.19 13.17 5.82
C GLY A 61 -0.40 14.14 4.93
N THR A 62 -0.35 13.92 3.61
CA THR A 62 0.43 14.71 2.66
C THR A 62 0.01 16.17 2.60
N THR A 63 -1.28 16.48 2.72
CA THR A 63 -1.78 17.87 2.74
C THR A 63 -2.35 18.29 4.08
N GLY A 64 -2.37 17.39 5.08
CA GLY A 64 -2.90 17.65 6.42
C GLY A 64 -4.41 17.93 6.46
N LYS A 65 -5.14 17.61 5.38
CA LYS A 65 -6.58 17.90 5.24
C LYS A 65 -7.27 16.82 4.40
N ILE A 66 -8.59 16.96 4.27
CA ILE A 66 -9.37 16.15 3.33
C ILE A 66 -9.08 16.63 1.91
N ASP A 67 -8.55 15.74 1.08
CA ASP A 67 -8.30 16.00 -0.33
C ASP A 67 -8.82 14.88 -1.24
N ASN A 68 -9.00 15.17 -2.53
CA ASN A 68 -9.23 14.12 -3.52
C ASN A 68 -7.93 13.37 -3.74
N CYS A 69 -7.81 12.20 -3.13
CA CYS A 69 -6.56 11.47 -3.09
C CYS A 69 -6.78 9.97 -3.04
N GLN A 70 -5.72 9.26 -3.37
CA GLN A 70 -5.59 7.82 -3.19
C GLN A 70 -4.67 7.59 -1.99
N ILE A 71 -4.99 6.68 -1.08
CA ILE A 71 -4.13 6.38 0.07
C ILE A 71 -3.47 5.02 -0.14
N GLY A 72 -2.14 5.00 -0.23
CA GLY A 72 -1.35 3.78 -0.19
C GLY A 72 -0.87 3.50 1.22
N VAL A 73 -0.95 2.23 1.66
CA VAL A 73 -0.37 1.76 2.92
C VAL A 73 0.89 0.97 2.58
N PHE A 74 2.01 1.34 3.16
CA PHE A 74 3.31 0.80 2.81
C PHE A 74 3.98 0.14 4.01
N LEU A 75 4.70 -0.95 3.76
CA LEU A 75 5.56 -1.61 4.75
C LEU A 75 7.01 -1.40 4.37
N ALA A 76 7.78 -0.78 5.25
CA ALA A 76 9.22 -0.72 5.14
C ALA A 76 9.89 -1.74 6.08
N TYR A 77 10.98 -2.33 5.63
CA TYR A 77 11.94 -3.05 6.46
C TYR A 77 13.17 -2.17 6.64
N ALA A 78 13.61 -1.99 7.88
CA ALA A 78 14.74 -1.13 8.21
C ALA A 78 15.72 -1.83 9.16
N THR A 79 17.00 -1.77 8.84
CA THR A 79 18.13 -2.24 9.65
C THR A 79 19.14 -1.09 9.80
N PRO A 80 20.20 -1.23 10.61
CA PRO A 80 21.31 -0.27 10.62
C PRO A 80 21.99 -0.11 9.24
N ALA A 81 21.89 -1.12 8.36
CA ALA A 81 22.47 -1.08 7.02
C ALA A 81 21.62 -0.28 6.00
N GLY A 82 20.34 -0.02 6.29
CA GLY A 82 19.47 0.74 5.41
C GLY A 82 17.99 0.42 5.57
N ARG A 83 17.17 0.89 4.61
CA ARG A 83 15.73 0.64 4.60
C ARG A 83 15.18 0.52 3.19
N ALA A 84 14.14 -0.29 3.02
CA ALA A 84 13.43 -0.43 1.76
C ALA A 84 11.94 -0.73 1.97
N LEU A 85 11.10 -0.33 1.01
CA LEU A 85 9.71 -0.75 0.95
C LEU A 85 9.63 -2.21 0.49
N ILE A 86 8.91 -3.04 1.25
CA ILE A 86 8.79 -4.47 1.03
C ILE A 86 7.33 -4.93 0.84
N ASP A 87 6.37 -4.03 1.03
CA ASP A 87 4.96 -4.30 0.77
C ASP A 87 4.18 -3.02 0.52
N ARG A 88 3.01 -3.18 -0.09
CA ARG A 88 2.08 -2.11 -0.38
C ARG A 88 0.67 -2.65 -0.50
N GLU A 89 -0.30 -1.90 0.01
CA GLU A 89 -1.72 -2.14 -0.18
C GLU A 89 -2.43 -0.83 -0.50
N LEU A 90 -3.52 -0.91 -1.25
CA LEU A 90 -4.36 0.24 -1.54
C LEU A 90 -5.48 0.34 -0.52
N TYR A 91 -5.59 1.46 0.19
CA TYR A 91 -6.75 1.71 1.02
C TYR A 91 -7.96 2.05 0.13
N LEU A 92 -9.02 1.23 0.23
CA LEU A 92 -10.28 1.44 -0.46
C LEU A 92 -11.29 2.13 0.48
N PRO A 93 -11.75 3.35 0.14
CA PRO A 93 -12.85 4.02 0.84
C PRO A 93 -14.09 3.14 0.86
N ARG A 94 -14.90 3.23 1.93
CA ARG A 94 -16.09 2.38 2.13
C ARG A 94 -17.03 2.35 0.92
N GLU A 95 -17.24 3.51 0.30
CA GLU A 95 -18.10 3.68 -0.88
C GLU A 95 -17.61 2.93 -2.12
N LEU A 96 -16.31 2.58 -2.16
CA LEU A 96 -15.65 1.89 -3.26
C LEU A 96 -15.27 0.45 -2.89
N GLN A 97 -15.64 -0.01 -1.70
CA GLN A 97 -15.47 -1.41 -1.32
C GLN A 97 -16.54 -2.23 -2.05
N PRO A 98 -16.17 -3.25 -2.84
CA PRO A 98 -17.15 -4.22 -3.30
C PRO A 98 -17.83 -4.87 -2.08
N GLU A 99 -19.10 -5.25 -2.19
CA GLU A 99 -19.78 -6.08 -1.18
C GLU A 99 -19.09 -7.44 -1.12
N LEU A 100 -17.99 -7.51 -0.36
CA LEU A 100 -17.32 -8.74 -0.02
C LEU A 100 -17.93 -9.19 1.31
N GLY A 101 -18.41 -10.44 1.36
CA GLY A 101 -18.79 -11.12 2.60
C GLY A 101 -17.68 -11.12 3.66
N PRO A 102 -17.86 -11.78 4.82
CA PRO A 102 -17.31 -11.43 6.15
C PRO A 102 -15.77 -11.42 6.34
N LEU A 103 -14.98 -11.45 5.27
CA LEU A 103 -13.51 -11.47 5.24
C LEU A 103 -12.86 -10.11 4.93
N GLY A 104 -13.63 -9.05 4.70
CA GLY A 104 -13.12 -7.69 4.61
C GLY A 104 -13.02 -7.07 6.00
N ALA A 105 -11.82 -6.65 6.43
CA ALA A 105 -11.69 -5.82 7.61
C ALA A 105 -12.58 -4.58 7.47
N GLY A 106 -13.69 -4.55 8.21
CA GLY A 106 -14.62 -3.42 8.20
C GLY A 106 -13.89 -2.12 8.56
N PRO A 107 -14.28 -0.98 7.98
CA PRO A 107 -13.57 0.27 8.22
C PRO A 107 -13.60 0.66 9.70
N PRO A 108 -12.54 1.29 10.22
CA PRO A 108 -12.60 1.94 11.52
C PRO A 108 -13.72 2.98 11.52
N GLN A 109 -14.57 2.93 12.54
CA GLN A 109 -15.82 3.68 12.62
C GLN A 109 -15.59 5.09 13.20
N HIS A 110 -14.96 6.00 12.44
CA HIS A 110 -15.04 7.47 12.61
C HIS A 110 -14.05 8.20 11.67
N PRO A 111 -14.22 9.51 11.38
CA PRO A 111 -13.20 10.35 10.76
C PRO A 111 -12.16 10.68 11.83
N ARG A 112 -11.36 9.69 12.24
CA ARG A 112 -10.14 9.92 13.00
C ARG A 112 -8.96 9.62 12.08
N ARG A 113 -7.90 10.41 12.28
CA ARG A 113 -6.62 10.33 11.57
C ARG A 113 -6.29 8.86 11.24
N PRO A 114 -5.98 8.52 9.97
CA PRO A 114 -5.27 7.28 9.71
C PRO A 114 -3.94 7.37 10.50
N GLY A 115 -3.44 6.24 10.96
CA GLY A 115 -2.36 6.24 11.96
C GLY A 115 -2.45 5.09 12.94
N ARG A 116 -3.59 4.38 13.02
CA ARG A 116 -3.69 3.09 13.75
C ARG A 116 -4.47 1.99 13.02
N GLY A 117 -5.45 2.34 12.17
CA GLY A 117 -6.29 1.36 11.46
C GLY A 117 -5.65 0.75 10.20
N ALA A 118 -4.91 1.56 9.42
CA ALA A 118 -4.28 1.13 8.17
C ALA A 118 -3.18 0.08 8.41
N ALA A 119 -2.38 0.25 9.47
CA ALA A 119 -1.36 -0.72 9.89
C ALA A 119 -1.94 -2.08 10.30
N ALA A 120 -3.11 -2.09 10.94
CA ALA A 120 -3.79 -3.32 11.32
C ALA A 120 -4.28 -4.12 10.10
N ALA A 121 -4.65 -3.46 9.00
CA ALA A 121 -5.11 -4.12 7.77
C ALA A 121 -3.98 -4.93 7.11
N LEU A 122 -2.77 -4.36 7.01
CA LEU A 122 -1.62 -5.03 6.40
C LEU A 122 -1.12 -6.22 7.25
N LEU A 123 -1.18 -6.10 8.58
CA LEU A 123 -0.84 -7.17 9.52
C LEU A 123 -1.91 -8.28 9.58
N ARG A 124 -3.19 -7.97 9.36
CA ARG A 124 -4.29 -8.97 9.36
C ARG A 124 -4.43 -9.72 8.03
N LEU A 125 -4.09 -9.10 6.89
CA LEU A 125 -4.20 -9.71 5.56
C LEU A 125 -3.26 -10.92 5.32
N ARG A 126 -2.34 -11.23 6.25
CA ARG A 126 -1.28 -12.24 6.06
C ARG A 126 -1.24 -13.36 7.10
N ARG A 127 -2.29 -13.56 7.90
CA ARG A 127 -2.42 -14.75 8.78
C ARG A 127 -3.21 -15.92 8.16
N THR A 128 -3.87 -15.73 7.02
CA THR A 128 -4.84 -16.69 6.45
C THR A 128 -4.48 -17.26 5.07
N ARG A 129 -3.25 -17.05 4.58
CA ARG A 129 -2.72 -17.74 3.38
C ARG A 129 -1.42 -18.49 3.71
N ARG A 130 -1.53 -19.46 4.60
CA ARG A 130 -0.60 -20.60 4.66
C ARG A 130 -1.28 -21.78 4.00
#